data_AF-A0A6L9HC71-F1
#
_entry.id   AF-A0A6L9HC71-F1
#
_cell.length_a   1.000
_cell.length_b   1.000
_cell.length_c   1.000
_cell.angle_alpha   90.00
_cell.angle_beta   90.00
_cell.angle_gamma   90.00
#
_symmetry.space_group_name_H-M   'P 1'
#
loop_
_entity.id
_entity.type
_entity.pdbx_description
1 polymer ?
#
loop_
_entity_poly.entity_id
_entity_poly.type
_entity_poly.pdbx_seq_one_letter_code
_entity_poly.pdbx_strand_id
1 'polypeptide(L)' 'MKRALTETEKKAIEIAKDIYQYHLGLVWQDIENPFYEDLPFPEKELARALIHLYSFTFARMLEVPYEPQG' A
#
# COMPACT_ATOMS: atom_id res chain seq x y z
N MET A 1 -18.51 10.28 -21.47
CA MET A 1 -19.19 9.77 -20.26
C MET A 1 -18.43 8.54 -19.77
N LYS A 2 -18.03 8.47 -18.49
CA LYS A 2 -17.45 7.24 -17.93
C LYS A 2 -18.55 6.16 -17.92
N ARG A 3 -18.23 4.98 -18.44
CA ARG A 3 -19.10 3.79 -18.42
C ARG A 3 -19.44 3.42 -16.98
N ALA A 4 -20.70 3.06 -16.70
CA ALA A 4 -21.06 2.49 -15.41
C ALA A 4 -20.45 1.09 -15.25
N LEU A 5 -19.86 0.81 -14.09
CA LEU A 5 -19.29 -0.50 -13.78
C LEU A 5 -20.40 -1.53 -13.60
N THR A 6 -20.17 -2.73 -14.10
CA THR A 6 -21.00 -3.92 -13.83
C THR A 6 -20.82 -4.37 -12.38
N GLU A 7 -21.76 -5.17 -11.86
CA GLU A 7 -21.65 -5.72 -10.49
C GLU A 7 -20.41 -6.60 -10.30
N THR A 8 -20.03 -7.36 -11.33
CA THR A 8 -18.79 -8.17 -11.33
C THR A 8 -17.55 -7.29 -11.21
N GLU A 9 -17.50 -6.17 -11.93
CA GLU A 9 -16.36 -5.23 -11.85
C GLU A 9 -16.28 -4.54 -10.50
N LYS A 10 -17.41 -4.14 -9.93
CA LYS A 10 -17.45 -3.59 -8.56
C LYS A 10 -16.90 -4.60 -7.55
N LYS A 11 -17.32 -5.86 -7.64
CA LYS A 11 -16.86 -6.92 -6.74
C LYS A 11 -15.38 -7.24 -6.91
N ALA A 12 -14.86 -7.19 -8.14
CA ALA A 12 -13.44 -7.35 -8.41
C ALA A 12 -12.61 -6.19 -7.81
N ILE A 13 -13.12 -4.96 -7.87
CA ILE A 13 -12.49 -3.79 -7.23
C ILE A 13 -12.46 -3.96 -5.70
N GLU A 14 -13.55 -4.41 -5.07
CA GLU A 14 -13.57 -4.64 -3.63
C GLU A 14 -12.57 -5.73 -3.20
N ILE A 15 -12.49 -6.85 -3.93
CA ILE A 15 -11.46 -7.87 -3.67
C ILE A 15 -10.04 -7.31 -3.83
N ALA A 16 -9.81 -6.48 -4.85
CA ALA A 16 -8.51 -5.83 -5.05
C ALA A 16 -8.15 -4.89 -3.90
N LYS A 17 -9.14 -4.15 -3.36
CA LYS A 17 -8.96 -3.31 -2.16
C LYS A 17 -8.60 -4.14 -0.93
N ASP A 18 -9.31 -5.26 -0.70
CA ASP A 18 -9.06 -6.14 0.46
C ASP A 18 -7.65 -6.76 0.42
N ILE A 19 -7.27 -7.31 -0.74
CA ILE A 19 -5.92 -7.87 -0.95
C ILE A 19 -4.86 -6.79 -0.72
N TYR A 20 -5.12 -5.58 -1.20
CA TYR A 20 -4.18 -4.48 -1.09
C TYR A 20 -4.04 -3.96 0.35
N GLN A 21 -5.14 -3.82 1.09
CA GLN A 21 -5.11 -3.45 2.51
C GLN A 21 -4.35 -4.49 3.34
N TYR A 22 -4.57 -5.78 3.06
CA TYR A 22 -3.80 -6.85 3.67
C TYR A 22 -2.30 -6.74 3.35
N HIS A 23 -1.95 -6.50 2.07
CA HIS A 23 -0.56 -6.35 1.66
C HIS A 23 0.11 -5.11 2.26
N LEU A 24 -0.63 -4.00 2.38
CA LEU A 24 -0.16 -2.80 3.08
C LEU A 24 0.17 -3.10 4.53
N GLY A 25 -0.72 -3.78 5.26
CA GLY A 25 -0.45 -4.15 6.65
C GLY A 25 0.83 -4.97 6.79
N LEU A 26 1.06 -5.92 5.88
CA LEU A 26 2.31 -6.71 5.85
C LEU A 26 3.53 -5.84 5.55
N VAL A 27 3.44 -4.96 4.55
CA VAL A 27 4.56 -4.08 4.14
C VAL A 27 4.91 -3.07 5.24
N TRP A 28 3.93 -2.58 5.99
CA TRP A 28 4.17 -1.72 7.16
C TRP A 28 4.83 -2.48 8.30
N GLN A 29 4.38 -3.70 8.59
CA GLN A 29 5.09 -4.59 9.52
C GLN A 29 6.50 -4.89 9.05
N ASP A 30 6.73 -4.97 7.74
CA ASP A 30 8.07 -5.13 7.18
C ASP A 30 8.95 -3.89 7.38
N ILE A 31 8.42 -2.66 7.37
CA ILE A 31 9.24 -1.47 7.73
C ILE A 31 9.78 -1.59 9.17
N GLU A 32 8.98 -2.15 10.07
CA GLU A 32 9.38 -2.40 11.48
C GLU A 32 10.17 -3.71 11.64
N ASN A 33 10.39 -4.46 10.55
CA ASN A 33 11.10 -5.74 10.58
C ASN A 33 12.60 -5.51 10.85
N PRO A 34 13.20 -6.28 11.79
CA PRO A 34 14.63 -6.22 12.09
C PRO A 34 15.54 -6.36 10.87
N PHE A 35 15.08 -6.96 9.77
CA PHE A 35 15.82 -7.00 8.51
C PHE A 35 16.31 -5.61 8.04
N TYR A 36 15.51 -4.56 8.24
CA TYR A 36 15.88 -3.19 7.84
C TYR A 36 16.73 -2.46 8.89
N GLU A 37 16.98 -3.06 10.06
CA GLU A 37 17.90 -2.52 11.06
C GLU A 37 19.37 -2.70 10.64
N ASP A 38 19.66 -3.73 9.86
CA ASP A 38 21.00 -4.02 9.35
C ASP A 38 21.37 -3.16 8.13
N LEU A 39 20.41 -2.41 7.57
CA LEU A 39 20.69 -1.50 6.47
C LEU A 39 21.42 -0.25 6.97
N PRO A 40 22.55 0.13 6.34
CA PRO A 40 23.19 1.39 6.63
C PRO A 40 22.29 2.59 6.28
N PHE A 41 22.63 3.74 6.85
CA PHE A 41 22.10 5.02 6.39
C PHE A 41 22.87 5.44 5.12
N PRO A 42 22.19 5.91 4.05
CA PRO A 42 20.79 6.33 3.94
C PRO A 42 19.81 5.27 3.41
N GLU A 43 20.26 4.05 3.14
CA GLU A 43 19.49 3.00 2.47
C GLU A 43 18.21 2.64 3.24
N LYS A 44 18.28 2.61 4.58
CA LYS A 44 17.12 2.41 5.44
C LYS A 44 16.03 3.47 5.22
N GLU A 45 16.40 4.75 5.25
CA GLU A 45 15.44 5.85 5.09
C GLU A 45 14.88 5.91 3.66
N LEU A 46 15.70 5.57 2.66
CA LEU A 46 15.25 5.46 1.28
C LEU A 46 14.22 4.32 1.12
N ALA A 47 14.47 3.14 1.71
CA ALA A 47 13.54 2.03 1.69
C ALA A 47 12.19 2.41 2.33
N ARG A 48 12.21 3.06 3.50
CA ARG A 48 10.98 3.58 4.15
C ARG A 48 10.24 4.55 3.24
N ALA A 49 10.93 5.54 2.68
CA ALA A 49 10.33 6.54 1.80
C ALA A 49 9.68 5.91 0.55
N LEU A 50 10.33 4.92 -0.06
CA LEU A 50 9.78 4.19 -1.22
C LEU A 50 8.52 3.41 -0.86
N ILE A 51 8.50 2.77 0.32
CA ILE A 51 7.32 2.04 0.80
C ILE A 51 6.15 3.00 1.08
N HIS A 52 6.40 4.14 1.72
CA HIS A 52 5.38 5.18 1.92
C HIS A 52 4.83 5.68 0.58
N LEU A 53 5.71 5.95 -0.40
CA LEU A 53 5.30 6.42 -1.72
C LEU A 53 4.45 5.39 -2.46
N TYR A 54 4.88 4.13 -2.48
CA TYR A 54 4.11 3.01 -3.05
C TYR A 54 2.72 2.92 -2.41
N SER A 55 2.67 2.99 -1.07
CA SER A 55 1.44 2.90 -0.28
C SER A 55 0.47 4.03 -0.60
N PHE A 56 0.98 5.26 -0.68
CA PHE A 56 0.21 6.44 -1.06
C PHE A 56 -0.32 6.35 -2.49
N THR A 57 0.52 6.01 -3.47
CA THR A 57 0.15 5.95 -4.89
C THR A 57 -0.99 4.95 -5.12
N PHE A 58 -0.92 3.78 -4.50
CA PHE A 58 -1.96 2.77 -4.66
C PHE A 58 -3.25 3.11 -3.92
N ALA A 59 -3.17 3.67 -2.71
CA ALA A 59 -4.36 4.15 -2.00
C ALA A 59 -5.13 5.20 -2.85
N ARG A 60 -4.39 6.08 -3.55
CA ARG A 60 -4.95 7.03 -4.52
C ARG A 60 -5.57 6.35 -5.74
N MET A 61 -4.93 5.30 -6.29
CA MET A 61 -5.47 4.56 -7.44
C MET A 61 -6.76 3.79 -7.12
N LEU A 62 -6.87 3.25 -5.90
CA LEU A 62 -8.00 2.45 -5.46
C LEU A 62 -9.09 3.27 -4.75
N GLU A 63 -8.88 4.58 -4.60
CA GLU A 63 -9.77 5.49 -3.87
C GLU A 63 -10.08 5.01 -2.44
N VAL A 64 -9.08 4.43 -1.78
CA VAL A 64 -9.17 3.99 -0.38
C VAL A 64 -8.50 5.00 0.56
N PRO A 65 -8.92 5.11 1.83
CA PRO A 65 -8.24 5.95 2.80
C PRO A 65 -6.77 5.56 2.92
N TYR A 66 -5.89 6.56 2.86
CA TYR A 66 -4.48 6.41 3.23
C TYR A 66 -4.29 6.99 4.62
N GLU A 67 -4.15 6.13 5.61
CA GLU A 67 -3.66 6.50 6.94
C GLU A 67 -2.26 5.90 7.09
N PRO A 68 -1.19 6.72 7.08
CA PRO A 68 0.13 6.20 7.42
C PRO A 68 0.06 5.65 8.84
N GLN A 69 0.32 4.35 9.00
CA GLN A 69 0.43 3.73 10.31
C GLN A 69 1.90 3.78 10.71
N GLY A 70 2.25 4.74 11.56
CA GLY A 70 3.62 4.98 12.04
C GLY A 70 3.99 6.45 12.04
#